data_AF-A0A947JV18-F1
#
_entry.id   AF-A0A947JV18-F1
#
_cell.length_a   1.000
_cell.length_b   1.000
_cell.length_c   1.000
_cell.angle_alpha   90.00
_cell.angle_beta   90.00
_cell.angle_gamma   90.00
#
_symmetry.space_group_name_H-M   'P 1'
#
loop_
_entity.id
_entity.type
_entity.pdbx_description
1 polymer ?
#
loop_
_entity_poly.entity_id
_entity_poly.type
_entity_poly.pdbx_seq_one_letter_code
_entity_poly.pdbx_strand_id
1 'polypeptide(L)'
;MRKLLRASLAASVGFMALSGPLALPVSAQERAAQPTAPAAASIARPFPDAPYWNAALPVEQRVADLLARMTLEEKVAQIITVWDSKGD
;
A
#
# COMPACT_ATOMS: atom_id res chain seq x y z
N MET A 1 13.17 46.34 -9.19
CA MET A 1 14.60 46.55 -9.49
C MET A 1 15.22 45.19 -9.77
N ARG A 2 15.84 45.06 -10.95
CA ARG A 2 16.56 43.87 -11.43
C ARG A 2 17.80 43.62 -10.56
N LYS A 3 18.14 42.34 -10.35
CA LYS A 3 19.50 41.76 -10.42
C LYS A 3 19.37 40.27 -10.06
N LEU A 4 19.15 39.38 -11.04
CA LEU A 4 20.20 38.74 -11.87
C LEU A 4 21.23 37.98 -11.02
N LEU A 5 21.05 36.65 -10.93
CA LEU A 5 22.19 35.73 -10.98
C LEU A 5 21.80 34.51 -11.83
N ARG A 6 22.22 34.57 -13.09
CA ARG A 6 22.35 33.44 -14.03
C ARG A 6 23.82 33.03 -13.98
N ALA A 7 24.08 31.72 -13.97
CA ALA A 7 25.29 30.97 -14.35
C ALA A 7 25.49 29.85 -13.32
N SER A 8 25.41 28.58 -13.68
CA SER A 8 26.44 27.94 -14.50
C SER A 8 25.88 26.89 -15.45
N LEU A 9 26.28 27.06 -16.70
CA LEU A 9 26.18 26.18 -17.84
C LEU A 9 27.34 25.16 -17.79
N ALA A 10 27.04 23.87 -17.91
CA ALA A 10 27.95 22.85 -18.43
C ALA A 10 27.04 21.71 -18.94
N ALA A 11 26.56 21.75 -20.18
CA ALA A 11 27.29 21.45 -21.40
C ALA A 11 27.97 20.07 -21.35
N SER A 12 27.17 19.02 -21.58
CA SER A 12 27.63 17.74 -22.09
C SER A 12 26.75 17.36 -23.28
N VAL A 13 27.09 17.97 -24.42
CA VAL A 13 26.69 17.52 -25.75
C VAL A 13 27.77 16.56 -26.24
N GLY A 14 27.37 15.37 -26.72
CA GLY A 14 28.19 14.60 -27.65
C GLY A 14 28.10 13.10 -27.50
N PHE A 15 27.15 12.47 -28.20
CA PHE A 15 27.53 11.55 -29.28
C PHE A 15 26.32 11.32 -30.20
N MET A 16 26.38 11.91 -31.39
CA MET A 16 25.47 11.65 -32.51
C MET A 16 26.28 10.91 -33.57
N ALA A 17 25.94 9.65 -33.84
CA ALA A 17 26.32 8.93 -35.06
C ALA A 17 25.27 7.84 -35.30
N LEU A 18 24.25 8.16 -36.10
CA LEU A 18 24.06 7.67 -37.47
C LEU A 18 23.77 6.16 -37.56
N SER A 19 22.49 5.79 -37.51
CA SER A 19 21.94 4.67 -38.27
C SER A 19 20.46 4.92 -38.55
N GLY A 20 20.14 4.94 -39.84
CA GLY A 20 18.89 5.45 -40.42
C GLY A 20 17.66 4.57 -40.21
N PRO A 21 16.51 4.99 -40.77
CA PRO A 21 15.19 4.57 -40.35
C PRO A 21 14.76 3.30 -41.06
N LEU A 22 14.36 2.28 -40.29
CA LEU A 22 13.47 1.23 -40.76
C LEU A 22 12.09 1.53 -40.17
N ALA A 23 11.24 2.10 -41.01
CA ALA A 23 9.84 2.34 -40.74
C ALA A 23 9.11 1.01 -40.48
N LEU A 24 8.48 0.87 -39.30
CA LEU A 24 7.37 -0.04 -39.00
C LEU A 24 6.52 0.59 -37.85
N PRO A 25 5.21 0.27 -37.77
CA PRO A 25 4.15 1.27 -37.71
C PRO A 25 3.88 1.81 -36.31
N VAL A 26 3.43 3.07 -36.30
CA VAL A 26 2.61 3.70 -35.24
C VAL A 26 1.57 2.69 -34.76
N SER A 27 1.84 2.09 -33.61
CA SER A 27 0.87 1.36 -32.81
C SER A 27 1.12 1.79 -31.38
N ALA A 28 0.23 2.66 -30.90
CA ALA A 28 -0.05 2.88 -29.49
C ALA A 28 1.17 2.87 -28.56
N GLN A 29 1.97 3.95 -28.58
CA GLN A 29 2.61 4.36 -27.34
C GLN A 29 1.57 5.09 -26.50
N GLU A 30 0.58 4.30 -26.07
CA GLU A 30 -0.26 4.62 -24.93
C GLU A 30 0.74 4.66 -23.78
N ARG A 31 1.22 5.87 -23.51
CA ARG A 31 1.90 6.22 -22.27
C ARG A 31 0.84 5.99 -21.20
N ALA A 32 0.68 4.72 -20.83
CA ALA A 32 -0.20 4.28 -19.78
C ALA A 32 0.15 5.16 -18.60
N ALA A 33 -0.79 6.02 -18.26
CA ALA A 33 -0.77 6.74 -17.00
C ALA A 33 -0.67 5.64 -15.95
N GLN A 34 0.54 5.41 -15.43
CA GLN A 34 0.74 4.58 -14.26
C GLN A 34 -0.11 5.26 -13.17
N PRO A 35 -1.21 4.65 -12.71
CA PRO A 35 -1.91 5.20 -11.57
C PRO A 35 -0.95 4.95 -10.42
N THR A 36 -0.27 5.98 -9.95
CA THR A 36 0.35 6.02 -8.62
C THR A 36 -0.77 6.04 -7.59
N ALA A 37 -1.57 4.96 -7.54
CA ALA A 37 -2.39 4.68 -6.39
C ALA A 37 -1.43 4.39 -5.22
N PRO A 38 -1.64 4.99 -4.05
CA PRO A 38 -0.85 4.62 -2.88
C PRO A 38 -1.05 3.12 -2.65
N ALA A 39 0.05 2.37 -2.61
CA ALA A 39 0.02 0.97 -2.23
C ALA A 39 -0.56 0.89 -0.82
N ALA A 40 -1.83 0.50 -0.70
CA ALA A 40 -2.45 0.24 0.58
C ALA A 40 -1.66 -0.89 1.23
N ALA A 41 -0.92 -0.58 2.29
CA ALA A 41 -0.19 -1.58 3.06
C ALA A 41 -1.22 -2.55 3.65
N SER A 42 -1.30 -3.75 3.07
CA SER A 42 -2.15 -4.82 3.59
C SER A 42 -1.51 -5.38 4.85
N ILE A 43 -2.10 -5.12 6.02
CA ILE A 43 -1.70 -5.82 7.24
C ILE A 43 -2.08 -7.30 7.06
N ALA A 44 -1.09 -8.19 7.18
CA ALA A 44 -1.32 -9.62 7.12
C ALA A 44 -2.19 -10.06 8.29
N ARG A 45 -3.35 -10.67 7.99
CA ARG A 45 -4.23 -11.22 9.01
C ARG A 45 -3.64 -12.52 9.58
N PRO A 46 -3.57 -12.69 10.90
CA PRO A 46 -3.30 -13.99 11.50
C PRO A 46 -4.39 -14.99 11.12
N PHE A 47 -3.98 -16.20 10.74
CA PHE A 47 -4.87 -17.29 10.34
C PHE A 47 -5.90 -16.85 9.27
N PRO A 48 -5.44 -16.55 8.03
CA PRO A 48 -6.28 -15.91 7.01
C PRO A 48 -7.56 -16.67 6.68
N ASP A 49 -7.54 -18.00 6.83
CA ASP A 49 -8.66 -18.90 6.52
C ASP A 49 -9.44 -19.36 7.77
N ALA A 50 -9.21 -18.75 8.92
CA ALA A 50 -9.89 -19.16 10.15
C ALA A 50 -11.42 -18.88 10.10
N PRO A 51 -12.27 -19.81 10.57
CA PRO A 51 -13.73 -19.66 10.58
C PRO A 51 -14.24 -18.38 11.24
N TYR A 52 -13.58 -17.88 12.30
CA TYR A 52 -14.00 -16.64 12.96
C TYR A 52 -14.01 -15.40 12.03
N TRP A 53 -13.22 -15.41 10.94
CA TRP A 53 -13.22 -14.37 9.91
C TRP A 53 -14.39 -14.45 8.93
N ASN A 54 -15.06 -15.59 8.81
CA ASN A 54 -16.14 -15.78 7.85
C ASN A 54 -17.46 -15.16 8.36
N ALA A 55 -17.85 -14.03 7.78
CA ALA A 55 -19.09 -13.32 8.14
C ALA A 55 -20.39 -14.07 7.80
N ALA A 56 -20.33 -15.12 6.98
CA ALA A 56 -21.51 -15.94 6.64
C ALA A 56 -21.84 -16.99 7.71
N LEU A 57 -20.95 -17.23 8.69
CA LEU A 57 -21.19 -18.20 9.77
C LEU A 57 -21.95 -17.56 10.95
N PRO A 58 -22.74 -18.34 11.71
CA PRO A 58 -23.35 -17.89 12.96
C PRO A 58 -22.32 -17.33 13.93
N VAL A 59 -22.73 -16.32 14.72
CA VAL A 59 -21.84 -15.62 15.65
C VAL A 59 -21.26 -16.58 16.68
N GLU A 60 -22.07 -17.48 17.20
CA GLU A 60 -21.72 -18.47 18.21
C GLU A 60 -20.59 -19.39 17.71
N GLN A 61 -20.65 -19.79 16.43
CA GLN A 61 -19.63 -20.61 15.80
C GLN A 61 -18.30 -19.83 15.65
N ARG A 62 -18.38 -18.55 15.27
CA ARG A 62 -17.20 -17.69 15.12
C ARG A 62 -16.54 -17.40 16.47
N VAL A 63 -17.34 -17.14 17.50
CA VAL A 63 -16.86 -16.92 18.87
C VAL A 63 -16.21 -18.19 19.44
N ALA A 64 -16.82 -19.36 19.22
CA ALA A 64 -16.24 -20.62 19.68
C ALA A 64 -14.86 -20.90 19.06
N ASP A 65 -14.69 -20.71 17.74
CA ASP A 65 -13.40 -20.87 17.07
C ASP A 65 -12.36 -19.85 17.55
N LEU A 66 -12.74 -18.59 17.74
CA LEU A 66 -11.84 -17.57 18.26
C LEU A 66 -11.38 -17.87 19.69
N LEU A 67 -12.30 -18.19 20.60
CA LEU A 67 -11.99 -18.49 22.00
C LEU A 67 -11.18 -19.78 22.17
N ALA A 68 -11.34 -20.76 21.28
CA ALA A 68 -10.52 -21.98 21.29
C ALA A 68 -9.05 -21.70 20.95
N ARG A 69 -8.77 -20.63 20.19
CA ARG A 69 -7.41 -20.25 19.76
C ARG A 69 -6.72 -19.25 20.68
N MET A 70 -7.49 -18.48 21.44
CA MET A 70 -6.95 -17.50 22.37
C MET A 70 -6.28 -18.17 23.58
N THR A 71 -5.12 -17.63 23.94
CA THR A 71 -4.46 -17.86 25.22
C THR A 71 -5.27 -17.31 26.39
N LEU A 72 -4.89 -17.66 27.62
CA LEU A 72 -5.57 -17.15 28.81
C LEU A 72 -5.36 -15.64 28.94
N GLU A 73 -4.14 -15.18 28.67
CA GLU A 73 -3.73 -13.78 28.74
C GLU A 73 -4.54 -12.94 27.75
N GLU A 74 -4.72 -13.42 26.52
CA GLU A 74 -5.55 -12.76 25.51
C GLU A 74 -7.02 -12.72 25.93
N LYS A 75 -7.55 -13.79 26.54
CA LYS A 75 -8.93 -13.82 27.05
C LYS A 75 -9.13 -12.82 28.18
N VAL A 76 -8.18 -12.75 29.11
CA VAL A 76 -8.20 -11.78 30.21
C VAL A 76 -8.13 -10.35 29.66
N ALA A 77 -7.26 -10.10 28.68
CA ALA A 77 -7.14 -8.79 28.04
C ALA A 77 -8.45 -8.31 27.40
N GLN A 78 -9.27 -9.20 26.83
CA GLN A 78 -10.58 -8.82 26.28
C GLN A 78 -11.60 -8.36 27.33
N ILE A 79 -11.45 -8.79 28.59
CA ILE A 79 -12.36 -8.41 29.69
C ILE A 79 -11.89 -7.10 30.35
N ILE A 80 -10.60 -6.79 30.27
CA ILE A 80 -10.04 -5.57 30.82
C ILE A 80 -10.43 -4.39 29.93
N THR A 81 -11.21 -3.46 30.49
CA THR A 81 -11.47 -2.17 29.84
C THR A 81 -10.35 -1.19 30.21
N VAL A 82 -9.56 -0.74 29.24
CA VAL A 82 -8.63 0.37 29.44
C VAL A 82 -9.39 1.68 29.20
N TRP A 83 -9.68 2.40 30.27
CA TRP A 83 -10.21 3.76 30.18
C TRP A 83 -9.05 4.74 30.20
N ASP A 84 -8.63 5.18 29.01
CA ASP A 84 -7.53 6.13 28.86
C ASP A 84 -7.96 7.58 29.10
N SER A 85 -9.27 7.88 29.05
CA SER A 85 -9.85 9.18 29.45
C SER A 85 -11.35 9.06 29.73
N LYS A 86 -11.81 9.61 30.86
CA LYS A 86 -13.23 9.85 31.16
C LYS A 86 -13.51 11.34 31.06
N GLY A 87 -14.07 11.78 29.94
CA GLY A 87 -14.69 13.11 29.78
C GLY A 87 -13.76 14.29 29.98
N ASP A 88 -13.05 14.67 28.91
CA ASP A 88 -12.94 16.08 28.56
C ASP A 88 -14.15 16.49 27.69
#